data_AF-A0A937U6W8-F1
#
_entry.id   AF-A0A937U6W8-F1
#
_cell.length_a   1.000
_cell.length_b   1.000
_cell.length_c   1.000
_cell.angle_alpha   90.00
_cell.angle_beta   90.00
_cell.angle_gamma   90.00
#
_symmetry.space_group_name_H-M   'P 1'
#
loop_
_entity.id
_entity.type
_entity.pdbx_description
1 polymer ?
#
loop_
_entity_poly.entity_id
_entity_poly.type
_entity_poly.pdbx_seq_one_letter_code
_entity_poly.pdbx_strand_id
1 'polypeptide(L)'
;MRRLTITIFMIFVVLLLLCANLLAKQRGIRVKALSVDGSTKEIQLYSSYYALVVGCGSYRNGWPRLPNPVRDAIEVKDALGKLGFEVKFVKNPDGHQLRRALNGLVSTAGRDSRKGIFVFFAGHGHTLTRADGTKLGYIVPVDAPDPEKELTGFMTRAVSMREIEEISTLIKAKHVLMVFDSCFSGAIFRANPRRPSQYIREQVTKPVRAFITAGNKQERVPDVSVFKTSLLQGLMDRYADRNKDGYVTGEELGLYLKEEVVNYTGGTQHPQYGKINNPKLDKGNFVFCLDKGRSRLSSSIEAEKQHLTEERARLDAERKRLADEQRRLEEGRKLAEERRRLARERATLEATRKRLEEEKSQQRQVASLAPHESSSPTTIIYDPRTGLEWHVGPDKNTTWYEAQAWIQKLTVEGGGWRMPAMAELKGLYKKGGGTRNMDSAFKTTGWVVWSGETKGSSSAWHFSFNRGYATWVNCSNSYYRRVFAVRPRR
;
A
#
# COMPACT_ATOMS: atom_id res chain seq x y z
N MET A 1 12.33 55.77 13.03
CA MET A 1 11.84 54.39 12.77
C MET A 1 12.78 53.55 11.90
N ARG A 2 13.27 54.04 10.75
CA ARG A 2 14.16 53.27 9.82
C ARG A 2 15.49 52.77 10.40
N ARG A 3 16.12 53.51 11.31
CA ARG A 3 17.38 53.10 11.97
C ARG A 3 17.17 51.96 12.97
N LEU A 4 16.06 51.99 13.71
CA LEU A 4 15.71 50.98 14.71
C LEU A 4 15.40 49.62 14.05
N THR A 5 14.73 49.62 12.91
CA THR A 5 14.42 48.40 12.13
C THR A 5 15.67 47.72 11.57
N ILE A 6 16.68 48.50 11.16
CA ILE A 6 17.95 47.97 10.65
C ILE A 6 18.76 47.32 11.78
N THR A 7 18.81 47.96 12.95
CA THR A 7 19.52 47.40 14.12
C THR A 7 18.88 46.10 14.60
N ILE A 8 17.54 46.02 14.65
CA ILE A 8 16.82 44.80 15.03
C ILE A 8 17.06 43.67 14.03
N PHE A 9 17.04 43.97 12.72
CA PHE A 9 17.34 42.99 11.67
C PHE A 9 18.78 42.46 11.78
N MET A 10 19.76 43.33 12.06
CA MET A 10 21.16 42.93 12.18
C MET A 10 21.39 42.06 13.42
N ILE A 11 20.76 42.37 14.55
CA ILE A 11 20.77 41.53 15.76
C ILE A 11 20.13 40.17 15.47
N PHE A 12 19.02 40.14 14.73
CA PHE A 12 18.35 38.89 14.36
C PHE A 12 19.23 38.01 13.47
N VAL A 13 19.93 38.58 12.48
CA VAL A 13 20.88 37.85 11.62
C VAL A 13 22.06 37.32 12.42
N VAL A 14 22.61 38.12 13.35
CA VAL A 14 23.71 37.68 14.23
C VAL A 14 23.25 36.57 15.17
N LEU A 15 22.04 36.65 15.73
CA LEU A 15 21.44 35.57 16.52
C LEU A 15 21.23 34.30 15.68
N LEU A 16 20.77 34.43 14.43
CA LEU A 16 20.61 33.32 13.49
C LEU A 16 21.94 32.63 13.19
N LEU A 17 23.00 33.41 12.97
CA LEU A 17 24.36 32.90 12.73
C LEU A 17 24.96 32.25 13.99
N LEU A 18 24.68 32.78 15.18
CA LEU A 18 25.07 32.18 16.47
C LEU A 18 24.33 30.87 16.73
N CYS A 19 23.01 30.82 16.49
CA CYS A 19 22.21 29.60 16.59
C CYS A 19 22.65 28.53 15.58
N ALA A 20 22.96 28.91 14.34
CA ALA A 20 23.46 27.99 13.32
C ALA A 20 24.79 27.33 13.74
N ASN A 21 25.70 28.10 14.36
CA ASN A 21 26.97 27.57 14.88
C ASN A 21 26.78 26.67 16.11
N LEU A 22 25.83 26.99 17.01
CA LEU A 22 25.46 26.12 18.13
C LEU A 22 24.85 24.80 17.64
N LEU A 23 23.96 24.83 16.64
CA LEU A 23 23.43 23.61 16.02
C LEU A 23 24.50 22.80 15.27
N ALA A 24 25.49 23.46 14.65
CA ALA A 24 26.60 22.78 13.99
C ALA A 24 27.50 22.03 14.99
N LYS A 25 27.70 22.58 16.21
CA LYS A 25 28.52 21.99 17.27
C LYS A 25 27.90 20.71 17.88
N GLN A 26 26.62 20.42 17.63
CA GLN A 26 25.93 19.19 18.05
C GLN A 26 25.91 18.05 17.01
N ARG A 27 26.45 18.24 15.78
CA ARG A 27 26.25 17.27 14.68
C ARG A 27 27.20 16.07 14.64
N GLY A 28 28.26 16.09 15.43
CA GLY A 28 29.27 15.02 15.44
C GLY A 28 28.73 13.65 15.87
N ILE A 29 29.44 12.59 15.52
CA ILE A 29 29.20 11.21 15.95
C ILE A 29 30.14 10.90 17.11
N ARG A 30 29.56 10.78 18.30
CA ARG A 30 30.27 10.44 19.53
C ARG A 30 30.07 8.97 19.84
N VAL A 31 31.13 8.35 20.35
CA VAL A 31 31.16 6.93 20.72
C VAL A 31 31.62 6.84 22.16
N LYS A 32 30.91 6.04 22.96
CA LYS A 32 31.32 5.71 24.32
C LYS A 32 32.36 4.59 24.23
N ALA A 33 33.63 4.91 24.48
CA ALA A 33 34.73 3.97 24.39
C ALA A 33 35.28 3.64 25.78
N LEU A 34 35.61 2.37 26.01
CA LEU A 34 36.29 1.93 27.23
C LEU A 34 37.79 2.29 27.12
N SER A 35 38.25 3.09 28.08
CA SER A 35 39.64 3.49 28.27
C SER A 35 40.44 2.36 28.92
N VAL A 36 41.78 2.43 28.85
CA VAL A 36 42.70 1.40 29.38
C VAL A 36 42.57 1.22 30.90
N ASP A 37 42.11 2.26 31.58
CA ASP A 37 41.83 2.32 33.03
C ASP A 37 40.45 1.75 33.42
N GLY A 38 39.65 1.23 32.46
CA GLY A 38 38.31 0.71 32.70
C GLY A 38 37.21 1.78 32.79
N SER A 39 37.54 3.06 32.65
CA SER A 39 36.55 4.13 32.57
C SER A 39 35.92 4.23 31.16
N THR A 40 34.67 4.66 31.06
CA THR A 40 34.04 4.95 29.77
C THR A 40 34.22 6.43 29.43
N LYS A 41 34.85 6.73 28.29
CA LYS A 41 35.04 8.09 27.78
C LYS A 41 34.22 8.31 26.52
N GLU A 42 33.55 9.45 26.44
CA GLU A 42 32.84 9.84 25.21
C GLU A 42 33.84 10.48 24.23
N ILE A 43 34.07 9.80 23.11
CA ILE A 43 35.03 10.22 22.09
C ILE A 43 34.26 10.71 20.86
N GLN A 44 34.56 11.92 20.41
CA GLN A 44 34.10 12.44 19.12
C GLN A 44 34.79 11.69 17.98
N LEU A 45 34.18 10.61 17.48
CA LEU A 45 34.81 9.74 16.49
C LEU A 45 34.74 10.31 15.08
N TYR A 46 33.59 10.86 14.70
CA TYR A 46 33.39 11.45 13.37
C TYR A 46 32.71 12.82 13.42
N SER A 47 33.01 13.71 12.46
CA SER A 47 32.22 14.90 12.17
C SER A 47 30.90 14.53 11.49
N SER A 48 30.96 13.65 10.49
CA SER A 48 29.83 13.03 9.80
C SER A 48 30.25 11.75 9.08
N TYR A 49 29.27 11.02 8.55
CA TYR A 49 29.53 9.94 7.60
C TYR A 49 29.34 10.40 6.16
N TYR A 50 30.10 9.80 5.24
CA TYR A 50 29.90 9.91 3.80
C TYR A 50 29.95 8.54 3.16
N ALA A 51 29.04 8.25 2.23
CA ALA A 51 29.02 7.01 1.47
C ALA A 51 29.09 7.27 -0.04
N LEU A 52 29.91 6.48 -0.74
CA LEU A 52 29.79 6.28 -2.18
C LEU A 52 29.11 4.92 -2.41
N VAL A 53 27.95 4.94 -3.05
CA VAL A 53 27.17 3.73 -3.32
C VAL A 53 27.04 3.55 -4.82
N VAL A 54 27.50 2.41 -5.33
CA VAL A 54 27.58 2.11 -6.76
C VAL A 54 26.80 0.83 -7.05
N GLY A 55 25.92 0.88 -8.05
CA GLY A 55 25.19 -0.29 -8.55
C GLY A 55 25.33 -0.44 -10.05
N CYS A 56 25.81 -1.60 -10.51
CA CYS A 56 26.04 -1.92 -11.92
C CYS A 56 25.19 -3.13 -12.33
N GLY A 57 24.21 -2.92 -13.22
CA GLY A 57 23.30 -3.96 -13.69
C GLY A 57 23.05 -4.01 -15.20
N SER A 58 23.15 -2.86 -15.88
CA SER A 58 22.85 -2.73 -17.31
C SER A 58 24.07 -2.94 -18.21
N TYR A 59 24.71 -4.12 -18.09
CA TYR A 59 25.88 -4.48 -18.88
C TYR A 59 25.55 -4.60 -20.37
N ARG A 60 26.51 -4.17 -21.21
CA ARG A 60 26.34 -4.09 -22.67
C ARG A 60 27.38 -4.90 -23.47
N ASN A 61 28.51 -5.27 -22.86
CA ASN A 61 29.68 -5.79 -23.59
C ASN A 61 30.08 -7.20 -23.12
N GLY A 62 29.18 -8.18 -23.24
CA GLY A 62 29.50 -9.60 -23.01
C GLY A 62 29.24 -10.14 -21.60
N TRP A 63 28.96 -9.27 -20.63
CA TRP A 63 28.54 -9.69 -19.28
C TRP A 63 27.02 -9.92 -19.20
N PRO A 64 26.54 -10.94 -18.47
CA PRO A 64 25.12 -11.12 -18.18
C PRO A 64 24.53 -9.88 -17.49
N ARG A 65 23.33 -9.47 -17.89
CA ARG A 65 22.61 -8.39 -17.20
C ARG A 65 22.19 -8.86 -15.81
N LEU A 66 22.32 -7.97 -14.83
CA LEU A 66 21.90 -8.19 -13.44
C LEU A 66 20.96 -7.04 -13.06
N PRO A 67 19.63 -7.22 -13.07
CA PRO A 67 18.72 -6.12 -12.73
C PRO A 67 18.80 -5.72 -11.24
N ASN A 68 19.13 -6.65 -10.34
CA ASN A 68 19.05 -6.43 -8.90
C ASN A 68 20.21 -5.63 -8.27
N PRO A 69 21.48 -5.68 -8.72
CA PRO A 69 22.55 -4.86 -8.14
C PRO A 69 22.25 -3.35 -8.07
N VAL A 70 21.51 -2.81 -9.04
CA VAL A 70 21.07 -1.41 -8.99
C VAL A 70 20.02 -1.20 -7.89
N ARG A 71 19.07 -2.13 -7.75
CA ARG A 71 18.05 -2.11 -6.70
C ARG A 71 18.68 -2.27 -5.33
N ASP A 72 19.59 -3.23 -5.17
CA ASP A 72 20.34 -3.49 -3.95
C ASP A 72 21.13 -2.25 -3.51
N ALA A 73 21.81 -1.59 -4.44
CA ALA A 73 22.51 -0.34 -4.18
C ALA A 73 21.55 0.80 -3.78
N ILE A 74 20.33 0.86 -4.31
CA ILE A 74 19.31 1.85 -3.88
C ILE A 74 18.87 1.57 -2.44
N GLU A 75 18.58 0.32 -2.09
CA GLU A 75 18.18 -0.07 -0.72
C GLU A 75 19.28 0.23 0.30
N VAL A 76 20.55 -0.03 -0.05
CA VAL A 76 21.71 0.35 0.77
C VAL A 76 21.85 1.87 0.88
N LYS A 77 21.67 2.61 -0.22
CA LYS A 77 21.69 4.09 -0.22
C LYS A 77 20.66 4.65 0.76
N ASP A 78 19.43 4.14 0.73
CA ASP A 78 18.34 4.61 1.60
C ASP A 78 18.58 4.24 3.07
N ALA A 79 19.06 3.02 3.36
CA ALA A 79 19.42 2.58 4.70
C ALA A 79 20.55 3.42 5.31
N LEU A 80 21.62 3.67 4.56
CA LEU A 80 22.72 4.52 5.00
C LEU A 80 22.26 5.97 5.22
N GLY A 81 21.35 6.49 4.39
CA GLY A 81 20.73 7.79 4.61
C GLY A 81 19.99 7.89 5.95
N LYS A 82 19.25 6.82 6.33
CA LYS A 82 18.59 6.70 7.64
C LYS A 82 19.60 6.66 8.80
N LEU A 83 20.77 6.05 8.60
CA LEU A 83 21.89 6.06 9.56
C LEU A 83 22.67 7.39 9.59
N GLY A 84 22.29 8.37 8.76
CA GLY A 84 22.86 9.71 8.76
C GLY A 84 24.07 9.91 7.86
N PHE A 85 24.29 9.01 6.89
CA PHE A 85 25.29 9.20 5.84
C PHE A 85 24.84 10.26 4.84
N GLU A 86 25.80 11.10 4.42
CA GLU A 86 25.71 11.82 3.16
C GLU A 86 26.05 10.83 2.03
N VAL A 87 25.07 10.49 1.18
CA VAL A 87 25.25 9.41 0.19
C VAL A 87 25.34 9.96 -1.22
N LYS A 88 26.46 9.65 -1.91
CA LYS A 88 26.59 9.81 -3.36
C LYS A 88 26.28 8.48 -4.04
N PHE A 89 25.19 8.44 -4.79
CA PHE A 89 24.78 7.27 -5.57
C PHE A 89 25.25 7.37 -7.02
N VAL A 90 25.83 6.29 -7.55
CA VAL A 90 26.29 6.19 -8.94
C VAL A 90 25.68 4.94 -9.59
N LYS A 91 24.75 5.14 -10.52
CA LYS A 91 24.02 4.08 -11.20
C LYS A 91 24.64 3.75 -12.55
N ASN A 92 24.92 2.47 -12.79
CA ASN A 92 25.44 1.95 -14.06
C ASN A 92 26.62 2.76 -14.65
N PRO A 93 27.67 3.07 -13.87
CA PRO A 93 28.81 3.81 -14.40
C PRO A 93 29.57 3.03 -15.46
N ASP A 94 30.06 3.74 -16.48
CA ASP A 94 31.19 3.28 -17.29
C ASP A 94 32.51 3.30 -16.50
N GLY A 95 33.58 2.72 -17.03
CA GLY A 95 34.88 2.64 -16.35
C GLY A 95 35.48 4.00 -15.98
N HIS A 96 35.29 5.02 -16.82
CA HIS A 96 35.75 6.38 -16.51
C HIS A 96 34.94 7.02 -15.39
N GLN A 97 33.62 6.87 -15.41
CA GLN A 97 32.71 7.36 -14.37
C GLN A 97 32.99 6.70 -13.03
N LEU A 98 33.23 5.38 -13.02
CA LEU A 98 33.56 4.62 -11.82
C LEU A 98 34.88 5.11 -11.19
N ARG A 99 35.96 5.21 -11.99
CA ARG A 99 37.23 5.75 -11.51
C ARG A 99 37.12 7.19 -11.04
N ARG A 100 36.38 8.05 -11.77
CA ARG A 100 36.12 9.43 -11.31
C ARG A 100 35.39 9.47 -9.98
N ALA A 101 34.43 8.58 -9.75
CA ALA A 101 33.71 8.51 -8.49
C ALA A 101 34.63 8.08 -7.33
N LEU A 102 35.47 7.07 -7.53
CA LEU A 102 36.46 6.60 -6.55
C LEU A 102 37.53 7.66 -6.27
N ASN A 103 38.16 8.21 -7.31
CA ASN A 103 39.17 9.27 -7.18
C ASN A 103 38.59 10.54 -6.56
N GLY A 104 37.33 10.84 -6.84
CA GLY A 104 36.60 11.94 -6.23
C GLY A 104 36.53 11.84 -4.69
N LEU A 105 36.58 10.63 -4.11
CA LEU A 105 36.66 10.48 -2.65
C LEU A 105 37.90 11.17 -2.08
N VAL A 106 39.05 11.06 -2.76
CA VAL A 106 40.32 11.64 -2.32
C VAL A 106 40.26 13.17 -2.27
N SER A 107 39.65 13.78 -3.28
CA SER A 107 39.61 15.24 -3.44
C SER A 107 38.42 15.93 -2.76
N THR A 108 37.40 15.18 -2.34
CA THR A 108 36.17 15.72 -1.74
C THR A 108 35.99 15.28 -0.27
N ALA A 109 35.04 14.39 0.02
CA ALA A 109 34.68 13.96 1.36
C ALA A 109 35.87 13.34 2.13
N GLY A 110 36.79 12.69 1.42
CA GLY A 110 37.97 12.07 2.01
C GLY A 110 39.06 13.05 2.45
N ARG A 111 38.94 14.36 2.19
CA ARG A 111 39.87 15.39 2.71
C ARG A 111 39.66 15.68 4.19
N ASP A 112 38.44 15.54 4.70
CA ASP A 112 38.15 15.75 6.12
C ASP A 112 38.57 14.50 6.91
N SER A 113 39.67 14.61 7.66
CA SER A 113 40.18 13.52 8.50
C SER A 113 39.18 13.03 9.54
N ARG A 114 38.16 13.84 9.85
CA ARG A 114 37.11 13.52 10.82
C ARG A 114 35.88 12.87 10.19
N LYS A 115 35.78 12.71 8.87
CA LYS A 115 34.68 11.94 8.26
C LYS A 115 34.93 10.43 8.32
N GLY A 116 33.87 9.66 8.47
CA GLY A 116 33.89 8.22 8.19
C GLY A 116 33.47 7.96 6.76
N ILE A 117 34.32 7.31 5.95
CA ILE A 117 34.03 7.02 4.54
C ILE A 117 33.61 5.57 4.37
N PHE A 118 32.44 5.37 3.78
CA PHE A 118 31.94 4.05 3.40
C PHE A 118 31.83 3.96 1.87
N VAL A 119 32.18 2.82 1.31
CA VAL A 119 31.98 2.54 -0.12
C VAL A 119 31.20 1.25 -0.23
N PHE A 120 30.14 1.24 -1.04
CA PHE A 120 29.41 0.03 -1.40
C PHE A 120 29.41 -0.11 -2.91
N PHE A 121 29.76 -1.29 -3.40
CA PHE A 121 29.67 -1.65 -4.81
C PHE A 121 28.86 -2.93 -4.95
N ALA A 122 27.85 -2.92 -5.82
CA ALA A 122 27.12 -4.11 -6.23
C ALA A 122 27.20 -4.27 -7.77
N GLY A 123 27.59 -5.45 -8.23
CA GLY A 123 27.72 -5.74 -9.65
C GLY A 123 28.61 -6.96 -9.94
N HIS A 124 29.05 -7.09 -11.18
CA HIS A 124 29.99 -8.13 -11.57
C HIS A 124 31.36 -7.85 -10.99
N GLY A 125 32.00 -8.94 -10.57
CA GLY A 125 33.42 -8.99 -10.26
C GLY A 125 34.09 -9.99 -11.19
N HIS A 126 35.39 -9.84 -11.35
CA HIS A 126 36.20 -10.81 -12.10
C HIS A 126 37.56 -10.98 -11.46
N THR A 127 38.21 -12.12 -11.70
CA THR A 127 39.53 -12.41 -11.15
C THR A 127 40.48 -12.82 -12.27
N LEU A 128 41.52 -12.02 -12.48
CA LEU A 128 42.62 -12.40 -13.37
C LEU A 128 43.72 -13.13 -12.57
N THR A 129 44.41 -14.05 -13.25
CA THR A 129 45.57 -14.76 -12.70
C THR A 129 46.84 -14.07 -13.19
N ARG A 130 47.71 -13.66 -12.27
CA ARG A 130 49.02 -13.10 -12.59
C ARG A 130 50.00 -14.22 -12.97
N ALA A 131 51.13 -13.83 -13.56
CA ALA A 131 52.18 -14.76 -13.97
C ALA A 131 52.74 -15.60 -12.80
N ASP A 132 52.74 -15.06 -11.57
CA ASP A 132 53.15 -15.75 -10.34
C ASP A 132 52.06 -16.68 -9.75
N GLY A 133 50.95 -16.88 -10.46
CA GLY A 133 49.80 -17.66 -10.00
C GLY A 133 48.89 -16.95 -8.99
N THR A 134 49.26 -15.75 -8.52
CA THR A 134 48.42 -14.97 -7.62
C THR A 134 47.19 -14.42 -8.35
N LYS A 135 46.11 -14.21 -7.61
CA LYS A 135 44.81 -13.79 -8.15
C LYS A 135 44.59 -12.31 -7.86
N LEU A 136 44.15 -11.55 -8.86
CA LEU A 136 43.82 -10.13 -8.73
C LEU A 136 42.35 -9.92 -9.09
N GLY A 137 41.56 -9.50 -8.09
CA GLY A 137 40.16 -9.15 -8.25
C GLY A 137 39.96 -7.81 -8.96
N TYR A 138 38.85 -7.68 -9.67
CA TYR A 138 38.39 -6.48 -10.36
C TYR A 138 36.90 -6.28 -10.11
N ILE A 139 36.48 -5.03 -10.00
CA ILE A 139 35.08 -4.63 -10.15
C ILE A 139 34.82 -4.21 -11.59
N VAL A 140 33.67 -4.62 -12.13
CA VAL A 140 33.36 -4.52 -13.55
C VAL A 140 32.31 -3.41 -13.78
N PRO A 141 32.64 -2.31 -14.47
CA PRO A 141 31.66 -1.31 -14.90
C PRO A 141 30.82 -1.81 -16.08
N VAL A 142 29.71 -1.13 -16.40
CA VAL A 142 28.72 -1.64 -17.36
C VAL A 142 29.20 -1.69 -18.81
N ASP A 143 30.30 -1.01 -19.13
CA ASP A 143 30.93 -0.92 -20.44
C ASP A 143 32.19 -1.80 -20.57
N ALA A 144 32.67 -2.45 -19.51
CA ALA A 144 33.82 -3.34 -19.62
C ALA A 144 33.47 -4.58 -20.47
N PRO A 145 34.33 -4.98 -21.42
CA PRO A 145 34.12 -6.16 -22.23
C PRO A 145 34.44 -7.43 -21.42
N ASP A 146 34.06 -8.58 -21.95
CA ASP A 146 34.47 -9.88 -21.42
C ASP A 146 36.00 -10.07 -21.66
N PRO A 147 36.81 -10.33 -20.61
CA PRO A 147 38.26 -10.49 -20.74
C PRO A 147 38.68 -11.69 -21.58
N GLU A 148 37.83 -12.70 -21.75
CA GLU A 148 38.12 -13.82 -22.66
C GLU A 148 38.06 -13.39 -24.14
N LYS A 149 37.34 -12.31 -24.44
CA LYS A 149 37.16 -11.79 -25.81
C LYS A 149 38.03 -10.57 -26.10
N GLU A 150 38.17 -9.66 -25.14
CA GLU A 150 38.87 -8.39 -25.33
C GLU A 150 39.61 -7.97 -24.04
N LEU A 151 40.69 -8.69 -23.70
CA LEU A 151 41.45 -8.48 -22.47
C LEU A 151 41.96 -7.04 -22.31
N THR A 152 42.48 -6.41 -23.37
CA THR A 152 42.96 -5.02 -23.33
C THR A 152 41.83 -4.07 -22.95
N GLY A 153 40.67 -4.19 -23.60
CA GLY A 153 39.49 -3.38 -23.27
C GLY A 153 39.00 -3.59 -21.85
N PHE A 154 39.06 -4.83 -21.35
CA PHE A 154 38.74 -5.15 -19.95
C PHE A 154 39.70 -4.45 -18.99
N MET A 155 41.01 -4.58 -19.20
CA MET A 155 42.02 -3.94 -18.35
C MET A 155 41.90 -2.40 -18.37
N THR A 156 41.55 -1.81 -19.51
CA THR A 156 41.35 -0.35 -19.61
C THR A 156 40.08 0.14 -18.94
N ARG A 157 39.03 -0.68 -18.82
CA ARG A 157 37.72 -0.25 -18.28
C ARG A 157 37.46 -0.72 -16.84
N ALA A 158 37.79 -1.97 -16.50
CA ALA A 158 37.62 -2.53 -15.16
C ALA A 158 38.58 -1.89 -14.14
N VAL A 159 38.19 -1.92 -12.86
CA VAL A 159 38.99 -1.32 -11.77
C VAL A 159 39.52 -2.44 -10.87
N SER A 160 40.83 -2.54 -10.74
CA SER A 160 41.45 -3.59 -9.94
C SER A 160 41.33 -3.30 -8.44
N MET A 161 41.29 -4.35 -7.62
CA MET A 161 41.31 -4.20 -6.16
C MET A 161 42.61 -3.57 -5.64
N ARG A 162 43.70 -3.68 -6.41
CA ARG A 162 44.96 -2.97 -6.14
C ARG A 162 44.81 -1.46 -6.33
N GLU A 163 44.19 -1.03 -7.42
CA GLU A 163 43.89 0.38 -7.68
C GLU A 163 42.99 0.96 -6.57
N ILE A 164 41.98 0.19 -6.14
CA ILE A 164 41.09 0.57 -5.02
C ILE A 164 41.88 0.69 -3.71
N GLU A 165 42.76 -0.26 -3.41
CA GLU A 165 43.66 -0.20 -2.25
C GLU A 165 44.51 1.08 -2.29
N GLU A 166 45.16 1.36 -3.42
CA GLU A 166 45.99 2.55 -3.64
C GLU A 166 45.18 3.84 -3.42
N ILE A 167 44.00 3.97 -4.04
CA ILE A 167 43.07 5.10 -3.82
C ILE A 167 42.73 5.25 -2.33
N SER A 168 42.47 4.14 -1.63
CA SER A 168 42.14 4.16 -0.21
C SER A 168 43.25 4.78 0.63
N THR A 169 44.53 4.57 0.27
CA THR A 169 45.67 5.15 1.00
C THR A 169 45.79 6.66 0.82
N LEU A 170 45.26 7.21 -0.26
CA LEU A 170 45.29 8.65 -0.55
C LEU A 170 44.22 9.44 0.20
N ILE A 171 43.14 8.78 0.62
CA ILE A 171 42.07 9.37 1.43
C ILE A 171 42.64 9.79 2.79
N LYS A 172 42.40 11.05 3.20
CA LYS A 172 42.85 11.61 4.50
C LYS A 172 41.91 11.26 5.66
N ALA A 173 40.65 10.94 5.36
CA ALA A 173 39.68 10.43 6.33
C ALA A 173 40.28 9.26 7.13
N LYS A 174 40.05 9.28 8.44
CA LYS A 174 40.67 8.33 9.36
C LYS A 174 40.21 6.90 9.10
N HIS A 175 38.92 6.70 8.90
CA HIS A 175 38.35 5.37 8.65
C HIS A 175 37.73 5.30 7.26
N VAL A 176 38.10 4.26 6.53
CA VAL A 176 37.49 3.89 5.25
C VAL A 176 37.10 2.42 5.34
N LEU A 177 35.83 2.12 5.09
CA LEU A 177 35.32 0.76 4.95
C LEU A 177 34.72 0.61 3.56
N MET A 178 35.21 -0.35 2.79
CA MET A 178 34.73 -0.62 1.43
C MET A 178 34.12 -2.01 1.37
N VAL A 179 32.89 -2.09 0.87
CA VAL A 179 32.07 -3.31 0.86
C VAL A 179 31.70 -3.64 -0.58
N PHE A 180 32.02 -4.86 -1.01
CA PHE A 180 31.88 -5.32 -2.39
C PHE A 180 30.95 -6.51 -2.45
N ASP A 181 29.75 -6.27 -2.96
CA ASP A 181 28.75 -7.28 -3.30
C ASP A 181 28.93 -7.75 -4.75
N SER A 182 30.03 -8.48 -4.97
CA SER A 182 30.46 -8.95 -6.29
C SER A 182 31.39 -10.16 -6.18
N CYS A 183 31.42 -10.99 -7.22
CA CYS A 183 32.21 -12.22 -7.30
C CYS A 183 33.68 -11.92 -7.59
N PHE A 184 34.58 -11.98 -6.60
CA PHE A 184 36.01 -12.07 -6.88
C PHE A 184 36.79 -12.60 -5.69
N SER A 185 38.03 -13.01 -5.93
CA SER A 185 38.94 -13.41 -4.87
C SER A 185 39.33 -12.22 -3.98
N GLY A 186 38.87 -12.20 -2.73
CA GLY A 186 39.31 -11.25 -1.69
C GLY A 186 40.74 -11.50 -1.13
N ALA A 187 41.51 -12.42 -1.74
CA ALA A 187 42.78 -12.94 -1.23
C ALA A 187 43.94 -11.92 -1.11
N ILE A 188 43.68 -10.65 -1.42
CA ILE A 188 44.65 -9.55 -1.30
C ILE A 188 44.76 -9.07 0.16
N PHE A 189 43.70 -9.20 0.95
CA PHE A 189 43.67 -8.65 2.32
C PHE A 189 44.00 -9.72 3.36
N ARG A 190 44.80 -9.35 4.37
CA ARG A 190 45.02 -10.23 5.53
C ARG A 190 43.70 -10.38 6.28
N ALA A 191 43.07 -11.54 6.15
CA ALA A 191 42.06 -11.99 7.09
C ALA A 191 42.75 -12.17 8.44
N ASN A 192 42.68 -11.14 9.28
CA ASN A 192 43.13 -11.23 10.66
C ASN A 192 41.89 -11.14 11.54
N PRO A 193 41.15 -12.26 11.73
CA PRO A 193 40.03 -12.30 12.66
C PRO A 193 40.62 -12.28 14.07
N ARG A 194 41.04 -11.09 14.54
CA ARG A 194 41.05 -10.88 15.99
C ARG A 194 39.60 -10.99 16.41
N ARG A 195 39.32 -11.81 17.44
CA ARG A 195 37.99 -11.80 18.08
C ARG A 195 37.64 -10.34 18.37
N PRO A 196 36.47 -9.83 17.92
CA PRO A 196 36.05 -8.48 18.24
C PRO A 196 36.21 -8.28 19.75
N SER A 197 36.86 -7.19 20.15
CA SER A 197 37.01 -6.92 21.57
C SER A 197 35.63 -6.69 22.18
N GLN A 198 35.40 -7.22 23.39
CA GLN A 198 34.11 -7.11 24.09
C GLN A 198 33.62 -5.67 24.33
N TYR A 199 34.49 -4.68 24.12
CA TYR A 199 34.22 -3.25 24.24
C TYR A 199 34.85 -2.48 23.08
N ILE A 200 34.25 -1.37 22.65
CA ILE A 200 34.94 -0.36 21.84
C ILE A 200 36.11 0.20 22.65
N ARG A 201 37.33 -0.25 22.34
CA ARG A 201 38.57 0.26 22.94
C ARG A 201 39.06 1.47 22.18
N GLU A 202 39.89 2.30 22.81
CA GLU A 202 40.53 3.48 22.18
C GLU A 202 41.22 3.18 20.83
N GLN A 203 41.57 1.92 20.56
CA GLN A 203 42.09 1.47 19.26
C GLN A 203 41.17 1.83 18.08
N VAL A 204 39.85 1.94 18.27
CA VAL A 204 38.94 2.43 17.23
C VAL A 204 39.27 3.86 16.79
N THR A 205 40.04 4.63 17.57
CA THR A 205 40.41 5.99 17.18
C THR A 205 41.56 6.04 16.18
N LYS A 206 42.25 4.92 15.91
CA LYS A 206 43.39 4.88 14.99
C LYS A 206 42.94 4.79 13.53
N PRO A 207 43.78 5.17 12.54
CA PRO A 207 43.39 5.04 11.14
C PRO A 207 43.17 3.58 10.69
N VAL A 208 42.22 3.38 9.78
CA VAL A 208 41.94 2.07 9.18
C VAL A 208 41.48 2.15 7.72
N ARG A 209 41.95 1.22 6.88
CA ARG A 209 41.34 0.84 5.60
C ARG A 209 40.91 -0.62 5.69
N ALA A 210 39.60 -0.83 5.70
CA ALA A 210 38.97 -2.13 5.85
C ALA A 210 38.11 -2.46 4.63
N PHE A 211 38.01 -3.76 4.35
CA PHE A 211 37.37 -4.30 3.17
C PHE A 211 36.47 -5.46 3.58
N ILE A 212 35.27 -5.53 2.99
CA ILE A 212 34.36 -6.68 3.07
C ILE A 212 33.98 -7.11 1.65
N THR A 213 34.07 -8.39 1.34
CA THR A 213 33.63 -8.94 0.04
C THR A 213 32.56 -10.02 0.25
N ALA A 214 31.64 -10.18 -0.71
CA ALA A 214 30.52 -11.11 -0.59
C ALA A 214 30.86 -12.59 -0.85
N GLY A 215 31.97 -12.91 -1.53
CA GLY A 215 32.34 -14.30 -1.83
C GLY A 215 33.82 -14.54 -2.06
N ASN A 216 34.18 -15.82 -2.24
CA ASN A 216 35.53 -16.31 -2.51
C ASN A 216 35.83 -16.50 -4.03
N LYS A 217 37.02 -17.06 -4.34
CA LYS A 217 37.64 -17.22 -5.68
C LYS A 217 36.74 -17.80 -6.80
N GLN A 218 35.66 -18.53 -6.50
CA GLN A 218 34.84 -19.22 -7.51
C GLN A 218 33.31 -19.04 -7.33
N GLU A 219 32.88 -18.17 -6.42
CA GLU A 219 31.47 -18.12 -6.00
C GLU A 219 30.69 -17.06 -6.77
N ARG A 220 29.59 -17.48 -7.41
CA ARG A 220 28.65 -16.54 -8.02
C ARG A 220 27.77 -15.94 -6.94
N VAL A 221 27.65 -14.61 -6.94
CA VAL A 221 26.66 -13.89 -6.16
C VAL A 221 25.35 -14.02 -6.90
N PRO A 222 24.30 -14.63 -6.30
CA PRO A 222 23.00 -14.73 -6.94
C PRO A 222 22.43 -13.36 -7.27
N ASP A 223 21.53 -13.28 -8.26
CA ASP A 223 20.85 -12.02 -8.59
C ASP A 223 20.05 -11.51 -7.38
N VAL A 224 19.56 -12.37 -6.49
CA VAL A 224 19.03 -11.94 -5.17
C VAL A 224 20.14 -12.00 -4.13
N SER A 225 20.64 -10.84 -3.71
CA SER A 225 21.78 -10.76 -2.79
C SER A 225 21.40 -11.06 -1.34
N VAL A 226 21.75 -12.27 -0.88
CA VAL A 226 21.74 -12.64 0.54
C VAL A 226 22.71 -11.74 1.32
N PHE A 227 23.88 -11.45 0.73
CA PHE A 227 24.88 -10.57 1.33
C PHE A 227 24.34 -9.18 1.65
N LYS A 228 23.66 -8.52 0.69
CA LYS A 228 23.01 -7.21 0.92
C LYS A 228 21.92 -7.32 1.98
N THR A 229 21.11 -8.38 1.93
CA THR A 229 20.04 -8.60 2.91
C THR A 229 20.60 -8.70 4.33
N SER A 230 21.62 -9.54 4.54
CA SER A 230 22.32 -9.64 5.81
C SER A 230 23.00 -8.32 6.19
N LEU A 231 23.66 -7.62 5.26
CA LEU A 231 24.28 -6.31 5.54
C LEU A 231 23.26 -5.31 6.12
N LEU A 232 22.07 -5.23 5.53
CA LEU A 232 21.01 -4.36 6.02
C LEU A 232 20.46 -4.82 7.36
N GLN A 233 20.24 -6.12 7.58
CA GLN A 233 19.80 -6.65 8.88
C GLN A 233 20.83 -6.38 9.98
N GLY A 234 22.11 -6.56 9.67
CA GLY A 234 23.21 -6.31 10.60
C GLY A 234 23.25 -4.86 11.08
N LEU A 235 23.03 -3.91 10.16
CA LEU A 235 23.11 -2.48 10.46
C LEU A 235 21.78 -1.88 10.93
N MET A 236 20.67 -2.23 10.30
CA MET A 236 19.37 -1.61 10.56
C MET A 236 18.60 -2.30 11.68
N ASP A 237 18.63 -3.63 11.70
CA ASP A 237 17.98 -4.45 12.73
C ASP A 237 18.93 -4.77 13.89
N ARG A 238 20.17 -4.25 13.82
CA ARG A 238 21.23 -4.35 14.82
C ARG A 238 21.74 -5.78 15.07
N TYR A 239 21.51 -6.71 14.14
CA TYR A 239 21.99 -8.09 14.31
C TYR A 239 23.52 -8.22 14.31
N ALA A 240 24.24 -7.22 13.78
CA ALA A 240 25.70 -7.17 13.85
C ALA A 240 26.22 -6.57 15.17
N ASP A 241 25.37 -5.95 16.01
CA ASP A 241 25.74 -5.40 17.32
C ASP A 241 25.82 -6.54 18.36
N ARG A 242 26.92 -7.30 18.31
CA ARG A 242 27.07 -8.55 19.08
C ARG A 242 27.18 -8.30 20.58
N ASN A 243 27.84 -7.22 20.97
CA ASN A 243 28.03 -6.86 22.37
C ASN A 243 26.92 -5.94 22.92
N LYS A 244 25.97 -5.52 22.06
CA LYS A 244 24.79 -4.69 22.39
C LYS A 244 25.17 -3.34 22.99
N ASP A 245 26.28 -2.77 22.53
CA ASP A 245 26.78 -1.48 23.02
C ASP A 245 26.20 -0.28 22.26
N GLY A 246 25.32 -0.54 21.28
CA GLY A 246 24.66 0.47 20.46
C GLY A 246 25.46 0.88 19.22
N TYR A 247 26.60 0.24 18.98
CA TYR A 247 27.47 0.46 17.83
C TYR A 247 27.68 -0.84 17.07
N VAL A 248 28.04 -0.72 15.79
CA VAL A 248 28.53 -1.86 15.01
C VAL A 248 29.89 -1.50 14.47
N THR A 249 30.90 -2.30 14.77
CA THR A 249 32.23 -2.13 14.20
C THR A 249 32.37 -2.84 12.86
N GLY A 250 33.35 -2.46 12.03
CA GLY A 250 33.67 -3.16 10.79
C GLY A 250 34.06 -4.62 11.01
N GLU A 251 34.69 -4.93 12.14
CA GLU A 251 35.02 -6.30 12.56
C GLU A 251 33.78 -7.12 12.93
N GLU A 252 32.86 -6.54 13.70
CA GLU A 252 31.59 -7.20 14.04
C GLU A 252 30.72 -7.42 12.82
N LEU A 253 30.62 -6.41 11.95
CA LEU A 253 29.90 -6.52 10.70
C LEU A 253 30.51 -7.60 9.80
N GLY A 254 31.83 -7.62 9.66
CA GLY A 254 32.54 -8.63 8.90
C GLY A 254 32.34 -10.04 9.43
N LEU A 255 32.37 -10.22 10.76
CA LEU A 255 32.13 -11.50 11.42
C LEU A 255 30.67 -11.95 11.26
N TYR A 256 29.73 -11.04 11.46
CA TYR A 256 28.30 -11.28 11.28
C TYR A 256 27.98 -11.71 9.85
N LEU A 257 28.49 -10.99 8.85
CA LEU A 257 28.30 -11.34 7.45
C LEU A 257 28.92 -12.70 7.11
N LYS A 258 30.12 -12.98 7.63
CA LYS A 258 30.78 -14.27 7.42
C LYS A 258 29.95 -15.44 7.97
N GLU A 259 29.30 -15.28 9.11
CA GLU A 259 28.49 -16.34 9.72
C GLU A 259 27.11 -16.46 9.02
N GLU A 260 26.36 -15.36 8.91
CA GLU A 260 24.99 -15.40 8.39
C GLU A 260 24.92 -15.76 6.92
N VAL A 261 25.76 -15.16 6.09
CA VAL A 261 25.70 -15.40 4.64
C VAL A 261 26.10 -16.83 4.32
N VAL A 262 27.11 -17.39 5.00
CA VAL A 262 27.47 -18.81 4.87
C VAL A 262 26.27 -19.69 5.26
N ASN A 263 25.61 -19.39 6.37
CA ASN A 263 24.45 -20.15 6.83
C ASN A 263 23.27 -20.11 5.84
N TYR A 264 22.85 -18.91 5.40
CA TYR A 264 21.70 -18.75 4.50
C TYR A 264 21.95 -19.28 3.09
N THR A 265 23.20 -19.29 2.64
CA THR A 265 23.56 -19.76 1.29
C THR A 265 23.96 -21.23 1.27
N GLY A 266 23.88 -21.94 2.40
CA GLY A 266 24.32 -23.33 2.51
C GLY A 266 25.80 -23.52 2.20
N GLY A 267 26.64 -22.52 2.52
CA GLY A 267 28.07 -22.53 2.25
C GLY A 267 28.46 -22.25 0.80
N THR A 268 27.59 -21.67 -0.01
CA THR A 268 27.93 -21.29 -1.41
C THR A 268 28.50 -19.88 -1.53
N GLN A 269 28.39 -19.06 -0.49
CA GLN A 269 29.05 -17.76 -0.38
C GLN A 269 29.84 -17.66 0.92
N HIS A 270 31.07 -17.17 0.81
CA HIS A 270 31.96 -16.97 1.95
C HIS A 270 32.47 -15.54 2.02
N PRO A 271 31.79 -14.66 2.77
CA PRO A 271 32.27 -13.31 2.95
C PRO A 271 33.63 -13.24 3.63
N GLN A 272 34.44 -12.28 3.18
CA GLN A 272 35.76 -12.02 3.75
C GLN A 272 35.82 -10.63 4.33
N TYR A 273 36.42 -10.48 5.50
CA TYR A 273 36.80 -9.20 6.09
C TYR A 273 38.32 -9.13 6.21
N GLY A 274 38.88 -7.99 5.82
CA GLY A 274 40.32 -7.76 5.92
C GLY A 274 40.67 -6.28 6.01
N LYS A 275 41.91 -6.03 6.43
CA LYS A 275 42.54 -4.71 6.42
C LYS A 275 43.74 -4.73 5.49
N ILE A 276 44.12 -3.56 4.98
CA ILE A 276 45.33 -3.44 4.15
C ILE A 276 46.58 -3.73 4.98
N ASN A 277 47.65 -4.17 4.33
CA ASN A 277 48.93 -4.42 4.99
C ASN A 277 49.74 -3.12 5.12
N ASN A 278 49.26 -2.19 5.93
CA ASN A 278 49.94 -0.92 6.18
C ASN A 278 49.88 -0.56 7.67
N PRO A 279 51.02 -0.55 8.39
CA PRO A 279 51.07 -0.37 9.84
C PRO A 279 50.54 0.99 10.34
N LYS A 280 50.42 1.98 9.45
CA LYS A 280 49.85 3.30 9.75
C LYS A 280 48.34 3.38 9.50
N LEU A 281 47.77 2.42 8.77
CA LEU A 281 46.40 2.44 8.26
C LEU A 281 45.61 1.14 8.54
N ASP A 282 46.07 0.29 9.46
CA ASP A 282 45.47 -1.01 9.78
C ASP A 282 45.11 -1.17 11.28
N LYS A 283 45.27 -0.12 12.09
CA LYS A 283 45.16 -0.20 13.56
C LYS A 283 43.80 0.16 14.12
N GLY A 284 42.97 0.85 13.34
CA GLY A 284 41.63 1.27 13.72
C GLY A 284 40.52 0.26 13.47
N ASN A 285 39.29 0.73 13.63
CA ASN A 285 38.08 0.02 13.24
C ASN A 285 37.01 1.03 12.81
N PHE A 286 36.28 0.75 11.73
CA PHE A 286 35.15 1.59 11.33
C PHE A 286 34.01 1.36 12.32
N VAL A 287 33.26 2.40 12.69
CA VAL A 287 32.17 2.29 13.66
C VAL A 287 30.91 2.91 13.08
N PHE A 288 29.81 2.17 13.10
CA PHE A 288 28.46 2.66 12.81
C PHE A 288 27.76 2.99 14.13
N CYS A 289 27.17 4.18 14.22
CA CYS A 289 26.36 4.59 15.37
C CYS A 289 24.87 4.40 15.05
N LEU A 290 24.23 3.44 15.74
CA LEU A 290 22.88 2.98 15.40
C LEU A 290 21.75 3.82 16.02
N ASP A 291 22.07 4.71 16.95
CA ASP A 291 21.08 5.50 17.69
C ASP A 291 20.58 6.75 16.94
N LYS A 292 21.35 7.28 15.97
CA LYS A 292 20.86 8.36 15.10
C LYS A 292 19.72 7.92 14.17
N GLY A 293 19.65 6.61 13.87
CA GLY A 293 18.56 6.03 13.10
C GLY A 293 17.21 6.18 13.79
N ARG A 294 17.15 6.08 15.13
CA ARG A 294 15.89 6.11 15.88
C ARG A 294 15.23 7.49 15.91
N SER A 295 16.02 8.56 16.04
CA SER A 295 15.53 9.95 16.06
C SER A 295 15.01 10.42 14.69
N ARG A 296 15.64 9.98 13.59
CA ARG A 296 15.18 10.29 12.23
C ARG A 296 14.08 9.36 11.74
N LEU A 297 14.13 8.08 12.10
CA LEU A 297 13.08 7.12 11.74
C LEU A 297 11.80 7.40 12.52
N SER A 298 11.88 7.78 13.80
CA SER A 298 10.68 8.19 14.55
C SER A 298 10.04 9.43 13.93
N SER A 299 10.83 10.46 13.59
CA SER A 299 10.31 11.67 12.94
C SER A 299 9.80 11.44 11.51
N SER A 300 10.45 10.55 10.74
CA SER A 300 9.99 10.19 9.40
C SER A 300 8.72 9.34 9.42
N ILE A 301 8.60 8.39 10.36
CA ILE A 301 7.38 7.59 10.55
C ILE A 301 6.23 8.49 11.01
N GLU A 302 6.49 9.46 11.89
CA GLU A 302 5.45 10.39 12.35
C GLU A 302 4.98 11.32 11.22
N ALA A 303 5.91 11.83 10.40
CA ALA A 303 5.58 12.64 9.23
C ALA A 303 4.81 11.84 8.15
N GLU A 304 5.19 10.59 7.91
CA GLU A 304 4.51 9.72 6.95
C GLU A 304 3.13 9.28 7.45
N LYS A 305 2.98 8.99 8.75
CA LYS A 305 1.66 8.78 9.38
C LYS A 305 0.76 10.00 9.27
N GLN A 306 1.31 11.20 9.46
CA GLN A 306 0.56 12.44 9.36
C GLN A 306 0.12 12.69 7.91
N HIS A 307 1.00 12.51 6.93
CA HIS A 307 0.66 12.58 5.50
C HIS A 307 -0.43 11.56 5.11
N LEU A 308 -0.30 10.29 5.53
CA LEU A 308 -1.31 9.26 5.25
C LEU A 308 -2.65 9.56 5.93
N THR A 309 -2.64 10.19 7.11
CA THR A 309 -3.86 10.60 7.81
C THR A 309 -4.56 11.74 7.07
N GLU A 310 -3.80 12.72 6.58
CA GLU A 310 -4.31 13.83 5.77
C GLU A 310 -4.86 13.35 4.41
N GLU A 311 -4.14 12.43 3.75
CA GLU A 311 -4.56 11.83 2.49
C GLU A 311 -5.84 10.99 2.65
N ARG A 312 -5.93 10.22 3.74
CA ARG A 312 -7.16 9.46 4.07
C ARG A 312 -8.35 10.39 4.32
N ALA A 313 -8.14 11.50 5.04
CA ALA A 313 -9.19 12.51 5.26
C ALA A 313 -9.63 13.18 3.95
N ARG A 314 -8.70 13.44 3.01
CA ARG A 314 -9.03 13.96 1.67
C ARG A 314 -9.85 12.97 0.86
N LEU A 315 -9.43 11.70 0.82
CA LEU A 315 -10.15 10.64 0.09
C LEU A 315 -11.55 10.41 0.67
N ASP A 316 -11.72 10.49 1.99
CA ASP A 316 -13.04 10.38 2.63
C ASP A 316 -13.94 11.57 2.30
N ALA A 317 -13.39 12.78 2.23
CA ALA A 317 -14.13 13.97 1.82
C ALA A 317 -14.54 13.89 0.33
N GLU A 318 -13.67 13.40 -0.54
CA GLU A 318 -13.96 13.20 -1.95
C GLU A 318 -15.02 12.10 -2.17
N ARG A 319 -14.92 10.98 -1.45
CA ARG A 319 -15.95 9.92 -1.46
C ARG A 319 -17.34 10.44 -1.07
N LYS A 320 -17.41 11.30 -0.05
CA LYS A 320 -18.68 11.95 0.35
C LYS A 320 -19.22 12.85 -0.75
N ARG A 321 -18.38 13.68 -1.37
CA ARG A 321 -18.78 14.55 -2.50
C ARG A 321 -19.32 13.74 -3.68
N LEU A 322 -18.63 12.67 -4.06
CA LEU A 322 -19.06 11.79 -5.15
C LEU A 322 -20.38 11.07 -4.82
N ALA A 323 -20.58 10.64 -3.57
CA ALA A 323 -21.85 10.03 -3.16
C ALA A 323 -23.02 11.04 -3.21
N ASP A 324 -22.79 12.29 -2.80
CA ASP A 324 -23.79 13.35 -2.88
C ASP A 324 -24.11 13.71 -4.35
N GLU A 325 -23.10 13.76 -5.21
CA GLU A 325 -23.27 13.99 -6.65
C GLU A 325 -24.06 12.85 -7.31
N GLN A 326 -23.73 11.59 -7.02
CA GLN A 326 -24.49 10.43 -7.49
C GLN A 326 -25.95 10.48 -7.06
N ARG A 327 -26.22 10.86 -5.79
CA ARG A 327 -27.59 11.03 -5.31
C ARG A 327 -28.35 12.10 -6.10
N ARG A 328 -27.73 13.27 -6.34
CA ARG A 328 -28.32 14.35 -7.15
C ARG A 328 -28.60 13.92 -8.59
N LEU A 329 -27.69 13.16 -9.19
CA LEU A 329 -27.87 12.62 -10.54
C LEU A 329 -29.00 11.59 -10.59
N GLU A 330 -29.12 10.72 -9.59
CA GLU A 330 -30.20 9.73 -9.50
C GLU A 330 -31.57 10.41 -9.28
N GLU A 331 -31.63 11.42 -8.41
CA GLU A 331 -32.83 12.26 -8.21
C GLU A 331 -33.21 12.98 -9.51
N GLY A 332 -32.24 13.56 -10.22
CA GLY A 332 -32.45 14.17 -11.52
C GLY A 332 -32.98 13.18 -12.57
N ARG A 333 -32.47 11.94 -12.58
CA ARG A 333 -32.95 10.88 -13.46
C ARG A 333 -34.40 10.48 -13.14
N LYS A 334 -34.75 10.32 -11.86
CA LYS A 334 -36.12 10.03 -11.42
C LYS A 334 -37.08 11.15 -11.80
N LEU A 335 -36.69 12.41 -11.61
CA LEU A 335 -37.49 13.57 -12.00
C LEU A 335 -37.70 13.62 -13.52
N ALA A 336 -36.68 13.29 -14.32
CA ALA A 336 -36.78 13.24 -15.77
C ALA A 336 -37.73 12.12 -16.25
N GLU A 337 -37.69 10.95 -15.63
CA GLU A 337 -38.63 9.85 -15.89
C GLU A 337 -40.07 10.23 -15.53
N GLU A 338 -40.28 10.89 -14.39
CA GLU A 338 -41.59 11.37 -13.97
C GLU A 338 -42.15 12.44 -14.92
N ARG A 339 -41.32 13.39 -15.35
CA ARG A 339 -41.69 14.38 -16.37
C ARG A 339 -42.11 13.73 -17.70
N ARG A 340 -41.38 12.69 -18.14
CA ARG A 340 -41.74 11.92 -19.34
C ARG A 340 -43.07 11.18 -19.16
N ARG A 341 -43.33 10.62 -17.97
CA ARG A 341 -44.61 9.96 -17.65
C ARG A 341 -45.76 10.96 -17.69
N LEU A 342 -45.62 12.09 -17.00
CA LEU A 342 -46.61 13.16 -16.98
C LEU A 342 -46.87 13.75 -18.38
N ALA A 343 -45.84 13.87 -19.23
CA ALA A 343 -46.01 14.31 -20.61
C ALA A 343 -46.81 13.31 -21.45
N ARG A 344 -46.55 12.01 -21.31
CA ARG A 344 -47.36 10.96 -21.96
C ARG A 344 -48.80 11.01 -21.49
N GLU A 345 -49.02 11.09 -20.18
CA GLU A 345 -50.36 11.17 -19.59
C GLU A 345 -51.12 12.40 -20.07
N ARG A 346 -50.47 13.58 -20.13
CA ARG A 346 -51.04 14.79 -20.72
C ARG A 346 -51.42 14.60 -22.19
N ALA A 347 -50.55 13.98 -22.99
CA ALA A 347 -50.85 13.71 -24.39
C ALA A 347 -52.04 12.75 -24.55
N THR A 348 -52.14 11.71 -23.70
CA THR A 348 -53.29 10.80 -23.68
C THR A 348 -54.57 11.54 -23.28
N LEU A 349 -54.53 12.35 -22.22
CA LEU A 349 -55.66 13.15 -21.76
C LEU A 349 -56.11 14.17 -22.81
N GLU A 350 -55.17 14.81 -23.51
CA GLU A 350 -55.48 15.73 -24.60
C GLU A 350 -56.11 14.99 -25.80
N ALA A 351 -55.59 13.82 -26.17
CA ALA A 351 -56.19 12.98 -27.20
C ALA A 351 -57.59 12.48 -26.81
N THR A 352 -57.78 12.04 -25.57
CA THR A 352 -59.10 11.65 -25.03
C THR A 352 -60.04 12.84 -24.99
N ARG A 353 -59.56 14.04 -24.61
CA ARG A 353 -60.37 15.26 -24.64
C ARG A 353 -60.82 15.60 -26.05
N LYS A 354 -59.92 15.54 -27.05
CA LYS A 354 -60.28 15.76 -28.46
C LYS A 354 -61.31 14.74 -28.94
N ARG A 355 -61.12 13.45 -28.62
CA ARG A 355 -62.12 12.39 -28.90
C ARG A 355 -63.45 12.65 -28.20
N LEU A 356 -63.45 13.08 -26.94
CA LEU A 356 -64.67 13.43 -26.21
C LEU A 356 -65.33 14.70 -26.76
N GLU A 357 -64.58 15.66 -27.28
CA GLU A 357 -65.13 16.84 -27.97
C GLU A 357 -65.74 16.44 -29.32
N GLU A 358 -65.11 15.53 -30.07
CA GLU A 358 -65.66 14.92 -31.28
C GLU A 358 -66.91 14.10 -30.98
N GLU A 359 -66.86 13.21 -29.97
CA GLU A 359 -67.99 12.42 -29.49
C GLU A 359 -69.09 13.32 -28.91
N LYS A 360 -68.78 14.42 -28.22
CA LYS A 360 -69.78 15.41 -27.78
C LYS A 360 -70.35 16.21 -28.93
N SER A 361 -69.59 16.45 -30.00
CA SER A 361 -70.13 17.05 -31.23
C SER A 361 -71.10 16.08 -31.91
N GLN A 362 -70.72 14.80 -32.00
CA GLN A 362 -71.57 13.72 -32.50
C GLN A 362 -72.78 13.47 -31.58
N GLN A 363 -72.59 13.49 -30.26
CA GLN A 363 -73.66 13.40 -29.26
C GLN A 363 -74.49 14.68 -29.19
N ARG A 364 -74.01 15.87 -29.53
CA ARG A 364 -74.89 17.05 -29.72
C ARG A 364 -75.76 16.90 -30.95
N GLN A 365 -75.26 16.19 -31.96
CA GLN A 365 -76.06 15.72 -33.09
C GLN A 365 -77.11 14.67 -32.66
N VAL A 366 -76.73 13.72 -31.78
CA VAL A 366 -77.58 12.58 -31.35
C VAL A 366 -78.49 12.90 -30.15
N ALA A 367 -78.10 13.78 -29.22
CA ALA A 367 -78.85 14.23 -28.04
C ALA A 367 -79.90 15.31 -28.36
N SER A 368 -80.17 15.52 -29.65
CA SER A 368 -81.51 15.88 -30.11
C SER A 368 -82.55 14.75 -29.87
N LEU A 369 -82.12 13.57 -29.36
CA LEU A 369 -82.94 12.40 -29.05
C LEU A 369 -82.51 11.71 -27.72
N ALA A 370 -82.92 12.28 -26.58
CA ALA A 370 -83.30 11.57 -25.32
C ALA A 370 -82.24 10.65 -24.59
N PRO A 371 -82.49 10.07 -23.38
CA PRO A 371 -81.65 10.31 -22.19
C PRO A 371 -81.04 9.07 -21.46
N HIS A 372 -80.11 9.36 -20.53
CA HIS A 372 -79.69 8.66 -19.29
C HIS A 372 -79.44 7.13 -19.27
N GLU A 373 -78.23 6.70 -18.82
CA GLU A 373 -78.00 6.02 -17.52
C GLU A 373 -76.54 5.54 -17.32
N SER A 374 -76.17 5.40 -16.05
CA SER A 374 -74.81 5.23 -15.49
C SER A 374 -74.75 3.89 -14.74
N SER A 375 -73.65 3.12 -14.85
CA SER A 375 -73.40 1.96 -13.98
C SER A 375 -71.94 1.48 -14.01
N SER A 376 -71.35 1.30 -12.82
CA SER A 376 -70.05 0.66 -12.55
C SER A 376 -70.29 -0.73 -11.93
N PRO A 377 -69.52 -1.81 -12.26
CA PRO A 377 -69.69 -3.11 -11.59
C PRO A 377 -68.64 -3.41 -10.50
N THR A 378 -69.16 -3.68 -9.31
CA THR A 378 -68.53 -4.33 -8.14
C THR A 378 -68.43 -5.85 -8.37
N THR A 379 -67.40 -6.57 -7.87
CA THR A 379 -67.33 -8.05 -8.04
C THR A 379 -66.86 -8.76 -6.77
N ILE A 380 -67.74 -9.57 -6.17
CA ILE A 380 -67.44 -10.59 -5.15
C ILE A 380 -67.20 -11.92 -5.85
N ILE A 381 -66.26 -12.72 -5.34
CA ILE A 381 -65.89 -14.02 -5.91
C ILE A 381 -66.35 -15.12 -4.97
N TYR A 382 -67.16 -16.06 -5.45
CA TYR A 382 -67.60 -17.21 -4.67
C TYR A 382 -66.76 -18.45 -4.98
N ASP A 383 -66.23 -19.11 -3.94
CA ASP A 383 -65.55 -20.40 -4.05
C ASP A 383 -66.50 -21.54 -3.61
N PRO A 384 -67.08 -22.32 -4.57
CA PRO A 384 -68.01 -23.39 -4.26
C PRO A 384 -67.36 -24.58 -3.54
N ARG A 385 -66.02 -24.70 -3.55
CA ARG A 385 -65.33 -25.82 -2.91
C ARG A 385 -65.19 -25.63 -1.41
N THR A 386 -64.97 -24.40 -0.98
CA THR A 386 -64.73 -24.05 0.43
C THR A 386 -65.95 -23.41 1.08
N GLY A 387 -66.96 -23.01 0.28
CA GLY A 387 -68.12 -22.27 0.77
C GLY A 387 -67.78 -20.84 1.16
N LEU A 388 -66.63 -20.32 0.74
CA LEU A 388 -66.13 -18.99 1.09
C LEU A 388 -66.42 -17.98 -0.01
N GLU A 389 -66.71 -16.74 0.40
CA GLU A 389 -66.76 -15.58 -0.46
C GLU A 389 -65.50 -14.75 -0.27
N TRP A 390 -65.02 -14.17 -1.37
CA TRP A 390 -63.79 -13.41 -1.44
C TRP A 390 -64.03 -12.02 -2.03
N HIS A 391 -63.36 -11.04 -1.46
CA HIS A 391 -63.31 -9.68 -1.97
C HIS A 391 -61.86 -9.22 -2.13
N VAL A 392 -61.48 -8.90 -3.35
CA VAL A 392 -60.11 -8.46 -3.65
C VAL A 392 -59.97 -7.00 -3.26
N GLY A 393 -59.00 -6.70 -2.40
CA GLY A 393 -58.73 -5.33 -1.98
C GLY A 393 -58.04 -4.49 -3.04
N PRO A 394 -57.86 -3.19 -2.78
CA PRO A 394 -57.24 -2.26 -3.71
C PRO A 394 -55.90 -2.78 -4.21
N ASP A 395 -55.66 -2.69 -5.52
CA ASP A 395 -54.46 -3.26 -6.14
C ASP A 395 -53.22 -2.36 -5.97
N LYS A 396 -52.88 -2.09 -4.71
CA LYS A 396 -51.74 -1.28 -4.28
C LYS A 396 -50.96 -1.99 -3.18
N ASN A 397 -49.68 -1.63 -3.05
CA ASN A 397 -48.84 -2.09 -1.95
C ASN A 397 -49.49 -1.68 -0.62
N THR A 398 -49.73 -2.68 0.24
CA THR A 398 -50.52 -2.50 1.46
C THR A 398 -49.78 -3.16 2.64
N THR A 399 -49.56 -2.41 3.72
CA THR A 399 -49.05 -2.95 4.99
C THR A 399 -50.08 -3.86 5.65
N TRP A 400 -49.67 -4.68 6.62
CA TRP A 400 -50.62 -5.54 7.33
C TRP A 400 -51.64 -4.73 8.14
N TYR A 401 -51.21 -3.60 8.73
CA TYR A 401 -52.11 -2.70 9.46
C TYR A 401 -53.14 -2.03 8.55
N GLU A 402 -52.73 -1.57 7.36
CA GLU A 402 -53.65 -1.02 6.36
C GLU A 402 -54.61 -2.08 5.82
N ALA A 403 -54.15 -3.32 5.65
CA ALA A 403 -54.97 -4.45 5.23
C ALA A 403 -56.08 -4.72 6.25
N GLN A 404 -55.74 -4.84 7.53
CA GLN A 404 -56.71 -5.04 8.60
C GLN A 404 -57.68 -3.87 8.71
N ALA A 405 -57.20 -2.63 8.65
CA ALA A 405 -58.04 -1.44 8.71
C ALA A 405 -59.00 -1.34 7.51
N TRP A 406 -58.56 -1.77 6.32
CA TRP A 406 -59.42 -1.81 5.13
C TRP A 406 -60.54 -2.85 5.29
N ILE A 407 -60.23 -4.06 5.76
CA ILE A 407 -61.24 -5.11 5.98
C ILE A 407 -62.26 -4.68 7.05
N GLN A 408 -61.80 -4.06 8.14
CA GLN A 408 -62.70 -3.58 9.21
C GLN A 408 -63.72 -2.54 8.70
N LYS A 409 -63.38 -1.78 7.66
CA LYS A 409 -64.25 -0.78 7.03
C LYS A 409 -65.09 -1.35 5.89
N LEU A 410 -64.86 -2.59 5.50
CA LEU A 410 -65.53 -3.20 4.36
C LEU A 410 -66.95 -3.65 4.75
N THR A 411 -67.95 -2.89 4.31
CA THR A 411 -69.39 -3.15 4.58
C THR A 411 -70.12 -3.73 3.37
N VAL A 412 -69.42 -3.98 2.27
CA VAL A 412 -69.97 -4.54 1.03
C VAL A 412 -70.78 -5.81 1.34
N GLU A 413 -72.00 -5.88 0.79
CA GLU A 413 -72.96 -6.97 0.99
C GLU A 413 -73.17 -7.37 2.47
N GLY A 414 -73.31 -6.36 3.34
CA GLY A 414 -73.67 -6.57 4.75
C GLY A 414 -72.50 -6.93 5.67
N GLY A 415 -71.25 -6.83 5.22
CA GLY A 415 -70.06 -6.96 6.06
C GLY A 415 -69.74 -8.39 6.53
N GLY A 416 -69.00 -8.53 7.63
CA GLY A 416 -68.54 -9.84 8.15
C GLY A 416 -67.27 -10.36 7.48
N TRP A 417 -66.56 -9.48 6.77
CA TRP A 417 -65.29 -9.76 6.14
C TRP A 417 -64.17 -9.86 7.17
N ARG A 418 -63.27 -10.82 6.99
CA ARG A 418 -62.06 -10.97 7.80
C ARG A 418 -60.83 -11.20 6.94
N MET A 419 -59.66 -11.08 7.56
CA MET A 419 -58.41 -11.52 6.96
C MET A 419 -58.47 -13.04 6.71
N PRO A 420 -57.89 -13.53 5.60
CA PRO A 420 -57.84 -14.95 5.32
C PRO A 420 -56.82 -15.66 6.20
N ALA A 421 -57.11 -16.91 6.54
CA ALA A 421 -56.16 -17.82 7.16
C ALA A 421 -55.15 -18.33 6.12
N MET A 422 -54.01 -18.82 6.60
CA MET A 422 -52.95 -19.32 5.72
C MET A 422 -53.41 -20.55 4.92
N ALA A 423 -54.24 -21.41 5.52
CA ALA A 423 -54.81 -22.57 4.85
C ALA A 423 -55.72 -22.16 3.68
N GLU A 424 -56.50 -21.09 3.83
CA GLU A 424 -57.40 -20.57 2.79
C GLU A 424 -56.60 -19.97 1.63
N LEU A 425 -55.55 -19.19 1.92
CA LEU A 425 -54.63 -18.66 0.89
C LEU A 425 -53.90 -19.77 0.14
N LYS A 426 -53.44 -20.82 0.84
CA LYS A 426 -52.85 -22.01 0.21
C LYS A 426 -53.86 -22.73 -0.68
N GLY A 427 -55.13 -22.78 -0.28
CA GLY A 427 -56.22 -23.38 -1.07
C GLY A 427 -56.48 -22.68 -2.41
N LEU A 428 -56.26 -21.36 -2.47
CA LEU A 428 -56.35 -20.59 -3.71
C LEU A 428 -55.19 -20.84 -4.68
N TYR A 429 -54.06 -21.37 -4.21
CA TYR A 429 -52.87 -21.58 -5.04
C TYR A 429 -53.02 -22.79 -5.96
N LYS A 430 -53.07 -22.53 -7.26
CA LYS A 430 -53.02 -23.53 -8.32
C LYS A 430 -51.92 -23.14 -9.30
N LYS A 431 -50.80 -23.85 -9.25
CA LYS A 431 -49.67 -23.62 -10.17
C LYS A 431 -50.16 -23.70 -11.63
N GLY A 432 -49.99 -22.62 -12.38
CA GLY A 432 -50.47 -22.51 -13.77
C GLY A 432 -51.99 -22.34 -13.93
N GLY A 433 -52.75 -22.17 -12.85
CA GLY A 433 -54.22 -22.04 -12.86
C GLY A 433 -54.78 -20.69 -13.31
N GLY A 434 -53.92 -19.74 -13.68
CA GLY A 434 -54.27 -18.38 -14.09
C GLY A 434 -53.11 -17.40 -13.86
N THR A 435 -53.36 -16.11 -14.10
CA THR A 435 -52.40 -15.06 -13.74
C THR A 435 -52.19 -15.07 -12.23
N ARG A 436 -50.93 -15.17 -11.79
CA ARG A 436 -50.57 -15.28 -10.36
C ARG A 436 -50.93 -16.62 -9.72
N ASN A 437 -51.02 -17.72 -10.48
CA ASN A 437 -51.25 -19.07 -9.95
C ASN A 437 -52.51 -19.16 -9.05
N MET A 438 -53.53 -18.38 -9.38
CA MET A 438 -54.84 -18.33 -8.76
C MET A 438 -55.88 -18.13 -9.87
N ASP A 439 -57.16 -18.35 -9.56
CA ASP A 439 -58.23 -18.11 -10.52
C ASP A 439 -58.21 -16.65 -11.02
N SER A 440 -58.43 -16.47 -12.32
CA SER A 440 -58.45 -15.15 -12.98
C SER A 440 -59.49 -14.17 -12.41
N ALA A 441 -60.49 -14.66 -11.68
CA ALA A 441 -61.42 -13.83 -10.94
C ALA A 441 -60.71 -12.93 -9.90
N PHE A 442 -59.58 -13.38 -9.34
CA PHE A 442 -58.79 -12.64 -8.36
C PHE A 442 -57.86 -11.62 -9.04
N LYS A 443 -58.43 -10.48 -9.43
CA LYS A 443 -57.72 -9.43 -10.16
C LYS A 443 -56.72 -8.69 -9.27
N THR A 444 -55.43 -9.07 -9.35
CA THR A 444 -54.34 -8.34 -8.68
C THR A 444 -53.02 -8.36 -9.45
N THR A 445 -52.24 -7.30 -9.30
CA THR A 445 -50.84 -7.19 -9.75
C THR A 445 -49.82 -7.54 -8.67
N GLY A 446 -50.23 -7.86 -7.44
CA GLY A 446 -49.34 -8.31 -6.36
C GLY A 446 -49.14 -9.83 -6.34
N TRP A 447 -47.95 -10.30 -5.94
CA TRP A 447 -47.63 -11.74 -5.89
C TRP A 447 -47.85 -12.33 -4.50
N VAL A 448 -48.17 -11.49 -3.51
CA VAL A 448 -48.16 -11.85 -2.11
C VAL A 448 -49.40 -11.28 -1.43
N VAL A 449 -50.08 -12.11 -0.64
CA VAL A 449 -51.29 -11.71 0.09
C VAL A 449 -51.10 -11.96 1.58
N TRP A 450 -51.47 -10.98 2.41
CA TRP A 450 -51.41 -11.08 3.87
C TRP A 450 -52.41 -12.10 4.43
N SER A 451 -51.98 -12.82 5.47
CA SER A 451 -52.83 -13.64 6.32
C SER A 451 -53.22 -12.87 7.60
N GLY A 452 -54.32 -13.27 8.23
CA GLY A 452 -54.70 -12.82 9.57
C GLY A 452 -53.82 -13.41 10.68
N GLU A 453 -53.02 -14.44 10.39
CA GLU A 453 -52.15 -15.09 11.36
C GLU A 453 -50.87 -14.27 11.63
N THR A 454 -50.62 -13.97 12.89
CA THR A 454 -49.44 -13.21 13.34
C THR A 454 -48.35 -14.11 13.92
N LYS A 455 -47.10 -13.67 13.81
CA LYS A 455 -45.95 -14.26 14.49
C LYS A 455 -45.35 -13.23 15.45
N GLY A 456 -45.78 -13.27 16.70
CA GLY A 456 -45.44 -12.23 17.69
C GLY A 456 -46.19 -10.92 17.43
N SER A 457 -45.73 -9.82 18.04
CA SER A 457 -46.45 -8.53 18.06
C SER A 457 -46.22 -7.63 16.83
N SER A 458 -45.24 -7.95 15.98
CA SER A 458 -44.81 -7.05 14.89
C SER A 458 -44.63 -7.73 13.54
N SER A 459 -44.96 -9.02 13.43
CA SER A 459 -44.87 -9.77 12.18
C SER A 459 -46.14 -10.54 11.90
N ALA A 460 -46.49 -10.62 10.62
CA ALA A 460 -47.63 -11.39 10.14
C ALA A 460 -47.21 -12.33 9.02
N TRP A 461 -47.94 -13.42 8.91
CA TRP A 461 -47.76 -14.37 7.83
C TRP A 461 -48.37 -13.83 6.53
N HIS A 462 -47.77 -14.21 5.40
CA HIS A 462 -48.29 -13.98 4.07
C HIS A 462 -48.02 -15.18 3.17
N PHE A 463 -48.80 -15.31 2.12
CA PHE A 463 -48.63 -16.36 1.12
C PHE A 463 -48.11 -15.78 -0.19
N SER A 464 -47.03 -16.36 -0.73
CA SER A 464 -46.48 -16.00 -2.03
C SER A 464 -47.07 -16.87 -3.11
N PHE A 465 -47.92 -16.28 -3.94
CA PHE A 465 -48.52 -16.94 -5.10
C PHE A 465 -47.56 -17.06 -6.28
N ASN A 466 -46.41 -16.39 -6.26
CA ASN A 466 -45.35 -16.64 -7.26
C ASN A 466 -44.70 -18.01 -7.04
N ARG A 467 -44.36 -18.30 -5.78
CA ARG A 467 -43.51 -19.44 -5.41
C ARG A 467 -44.25 -20.54 -4.62
N GLY A 468 -45.51 -20.32 -4.25
CA GLY A 468 -46.35 -21.29 -3.56
C GLY A 468 -45.98 -21.56 -2.10
N TYR A 469 -45.35 -20.62 -1.40
CA TYR A 469 -44.92 -20.81 0.00
C TYR A 469 -45.42 -19.71 0.94
N ALA A 470 -45.53 -20.07 2.22
CA ALA A 470 -45.89 -19.17 3.31
C ALA A 470 -44.64 -18.70 4.06
N THR A 471 -44.59 -17.43 4.43
CA THR A 471 -43.54 -16.88 5.32
C THR A 471 -44.09 -15.69 6.11
N TRP A 472 -43.40 -15.29 7.17
CA TRP A 472 -43.76 -14.11 7.97
C TRP A 472 -42.80 -12.95 7.71
N VAL A 473 -43.30 -11.74 7.85
CA VAL A 473 -42.51 -10.51 7.72
C VAL A 473 -43.10 -9.43 8.60
N ASN A 474 -42.31 -8.39 8.86
CA ASN A 474 -42.74 -7.23 9.62
C ASN A 474 -44.04 -6.63 9.04
N CYS A 475 -45.03 -6.38 9.90
CA CYS A 475 -46.35 -5.86 9.55
C CYS A 475 -46.30 -4.53 8.79
N SER A 476 -45.21 -3.75 8.92
CA SER A 476 -45.02 -2.46 8.24
C SER A 476 -44.54 -2.59 6.79
N ASN A 477 -44.26 -3.81 6.30
CA ASN A 477 -43.73 -4.03 4.95
C ASN A 477 -44.84 -4.14 3.88
N SER A 478 -45.08 -3.07 3.12
CA SER A 478 -46.11 -3.03 2.09
C SER A 478 -45.70 -3.60 0.72
N TYR A 479 -44.40 -3.81 0.48
CA TYR A 479 -43.88 -4.04 -0.88
C TYR A 479 -44.39 -5.35 -1.50
N TYR A 480 -45.05 -5.24 -2.66
CA TYR A 480 -45.73 -6.31 -3.40
C TYR A 480 -46.83 -7.07 -2.65
N ARG A 481 -47.24 -6.60 -1.47
CA ARG A 481 -48.28 -7.24 -0.67
C ARG A 481 -49.65 -6.62 -0.95
N ARG A 482 -50.64 -7.49 -0.93
CA ARG A 482 -52.05 -7.19 -1.20
C ARG A 482 -52.89 -7.71 -0.04
N VAL A 483 -54.13 -7.27 -0.01
CA VAL A 483 -55.13 -7.71 0.94
C VAL A 483 -56.31 -8.29 0.18
N PHE A 484 -56.71 -9.50 0.57
CA PHE A 484 -58.00 -10.05 0.21
C PHE A 484 -58.82 -10.14 1.49
N ALA A 485 -60.12 -9.98 1.37
CA ALA A 485 -61.05 -10.25 2.45
C ALA A 485 -61.80 -11.55 2.14
N VAL A 486 -62.09 -12.32 3.19
CA VAL A 486 -62.83 -13.58 3.08
C VAL A 486 -63.91 -13.64 4.14
N ARG A 487 -65.00 -14.34 3.84
CA ARG A 487 -66.04 -14.71 4.81
C ARG A 487 -66.72 -16.02 4.40
N PRO A 488 -67.34 -16.75 5.33
CA PRO A 488 -68.29 -17.81 4.97
C PRO A 488 -69.46 -17.21 4.18
N ARG A 489 -69.95 -17.95 3.19
CA ARG A 489 -71.17 -17.58 2.49
C ARG A 489 -72.34 -17.55 3.48
N ARG A 490 -73.15 -16.50 3.38
CA ARG A 490 -74.38 -16.34 4.17
C ARG A 490 -75.51 -17.19 3.62
#